data_AF-A0A3D4W3A4-F1
#
_entry.id   AF-A0A3D4W3A4-F1
#
_cell.length_a   1.000
_cell.length_b   1.000
_cell.length_c   1.000
_cell.angle_alpha   90.00
_cell.angle_beta   90.00
_cell.angle_gamma   90.00
#
_symmetry.space_group_name_H-M   'P 1'
#
loop_
_entity.id
_entity.type
_entity.pdbx_description
1 polymer ?
#
loop_
_entity_poly.entity_id
_entity_poly.type
_entity_poly.pdbx_seq_one_letter_code
_entity_poly.pdbx_strand_id
1 'polypeptide(L)'
;DDLTDPAPATTFAHLDATTVLSRKIVEQGIYPAVDPLASTSRILEADIVGEEHYRVARKVQATLQRYQELQDIIAILGMDELSEEDKLTVTRARKLQKFLSQPFAVAENFTGLKGVYVPLAETVKGFAAIVDGQCDDLPEWAFFNVGTLADARKKYADKQAEEKGGAN
;
A
#
# COMPACT_ATOMS: atom_id res chain seq x y z
N ASP A 1 17.37 12.87 -0.87
CA ASP A 1 16.29 13.75 -1.36
C ASP A 1 16.56 14.34 -2.74
N ASP A 2 17.78 14.31 -3.28
CA ASP A 2 18.03 14.62 -4.69
C ASP A 2 18.40 13.36 -5.48
N LEU A 3 17.45 12.84 -6.26
CA LEU A 3 17.65 11.67 -7.14
C LEU A 3 18.26 12.06 -8.49
N THR A 4 18.43 13.36 -8.76
CA THR A 4 19.04 13.88 -9.99
C THR A 4 20.54 14.06 -9.88
N ASP A 5 21.12 13.80 -8.70
CA ASP A 5 22.56 13.74 -8.52
C ASP A 5 23.18 12.69 -9.46
N PRO A 6 24.31 13.00 -10.13
CA PRO A 6 24.91 12.11 -11.11
C PRO A 6 25.39 10.77 -10.53
N ALA A 7 25.71 10.68 -9.23
CA ALA A 7 26.16 9.44 -8.60
C ALA A 7 25.04 8.38 -8.48
N PRO A 8 23.84 8.68 -7.94
CA PRO A 8 22.72 7.74 -7.98
C PRO A 8 22.21 7.51 -9.41
N ALA A 9 22.15 8.55 -10.26
CA ALA A 9 21.67 8.42 -11.64
C ALA A 9 22.48 7.41 -12.48
N THR A 10 23.82 7.43 -12.36
CA THR A 10 24.68 6.46 -13.05
C THR A 10 24.56 5.06 -12.47
N THR A 11 24.35 4.93 -11.16
CA THR A 11 24.14 3.63 -10.50
C THR A 11 22.84 2.97 -10.96
N PHE A 12 21.76 3.73 -11.15
CA PHE A 12 20.47 3.18 -11.58
C PHE A 12 20.51 2.51 -12.95
N ALA A 13 21.37 2.95 -13.86
CA ALA A 13 21.52 2.34 -15.19
C ALA A 13 22.04 0.90 -15.14
N HIS A 14 22.62 0.47 -14.01
CA HIS A 14 23.19 -0.86 -13.81
C HIS A 14 22.34 -1.77 -12.92
N LEU A 15 21.19 -1.30 -12.44
CA LEU A 15 20.34 -2.05 -11.51
C LEU A 15 19.11 -2.63 -12.22
N ASP A 16 18.86 -3.94 -12.03
CA ASP A 16 17.65 -4.61 -12.53
C ASP A 16 16.39 -4.26 -11.73
N ALA A 17 16.56 -3.76 -10.51
CA ALA A 17 15.47 -3.28 -9.67
C ALA A 17 15.96 -2.13 -8.78
N THR A 18 15.10 -1.13 -8.59
CA THR A 18 15.36 0.02 -7.72
C THR A 18 14.23 0.11 -6.69
N THR A 19 14.61 0.13 -5.42
CA THR A 19 13.68 0.36 -4.31
C THR A 19 13.99 1.71 -3.70
N VAL A 20 13.12 2.68 -3.95
CA VAL A 20 13.29 4.05 -3.48
C VAL A 20 12.59 4.21 -2.14
N LEU A 21 13.30 4.70 -1.13
CA LEU A 21 12.73 5.01 0.18
C LEU A 21 12.41 6.51 0.27
N SER A 22 11.21 6.85 0.77
CA SER A 22 10.70 8.22 0.80
C SER A 22 10.43 8.71 2.22
N ARG A 23 10.97 9.89 2.54
CA ARG A 23 10.70 10.58 3.82
C ARG A 23 9.20 10.87 4.00
N LYS A 24 8.51 11.26 2.94
CA LYS A 24 7.07 11.57 2.97
C LYS A 24 6.23 10.37 3.43
N ILE A 25 6.66 9.15 3.10
CA ILE A 25 5.99 7.90 3.50
C ILE A 25 6.29 7.57 4.97
N VAL A 26 7.53 7.80 5.41
CA VAL A 26 7.91 7.69 6.83
C VAL A 26 7.07 8.60 7.71
N GLU A 27 6.86 9.85 7.29
CA GLU A 27 6.06 10.84 8.03
C GLU A 27 4.59 10.43 8.21
N GLN A 28 4.09 9.52 7.36
CA GLN A 28 2.76 8.91 7.49
C GLN A 28 2.73 7.66 8.38
N GLY A 29 3.87 7.30 8.96
CA GLY A 29 4.05 6.11 9.80
C GLY A 29 4.05 4.79 9.03
N ILE A 30 4.21 4.81 7.71
CA ILE A 30 4.18 3.61 6.86
C ILE A 30 5.58 3.01 6.79
N TYR A 31 5.71 1.75 7.21
CA TYR A 31 6.96 0.99 7.16
C TYR A 31 6.75 -0.37 6.49
N PRO A 32 7.62 -0.77 5.53
CA PRO A 32 8.77 -0.02 5.04
C PRO A 32 8.37 1.20 4.21
N ALA A 33 9.18 2.25 4.23
CA ALA A 33 8.88 3.51 3.55
C ALA A 33 9.21 3.50 2.05
N VAL A 34 8.89 2.40 1.38
CA VAL A 34 9.10 2.22 -0.06
C VAL A 34 8.11 3.09 -0.83
N ASP A 35 8.61 3.87 -1.77
CA ASP A 35 7.77 4.62 -2.71
C ASP A 35 7.31 3.70 -3.87
N PRO A 36 6.02 3.37 -3.95
CA PRO A 36 5.51 2.42 -4.93
C PRO A 36 5.46 2.97 -6.37
N LEU A 37 5.56 4.30 -6.54
CA LEU A 37 5.54 4.96 -7.85
C LEU A 37 6.96 5.27 -8.34
N ALA A 38 7.90 5.53 -7.42
CA ALA A 38 9.31 5.77 -7.77
C ALA A 38 10.15 4.48 -7.84
N SER A 39 9.70 3.38 -7.22
CA SER A 39 10.38 2.08 -7.29
C SER A 39 10.01 1.32 -8.58
N THR A 40 10.98 0.64 -9.18
CA THR A 40 10.81 -0.05 -10.46
C THR A 40 11.62 -1.34 -10.51
N SER A 41 11.21 -2.27 -11.37
CA SER A 41 11.94 -3.49 -11.66
C SER A 41 11.78 -3.89 -13.12
N ARG A 42 12.88 -4.31 -13.75
CA ARG A 42 12.91 -4.78 -15.15
C ARG A 42 12.09 -6.04 -15.36
N ILE A 43 11.97 -6.88 -14.35
CA ILE A 43 11.24 -8.16 -14.46
C ILE A 43 9.73 -8.03 -14.26
N LEU A 44 9.20 -6.82 -14.03
CA LEU A 44 7.76 -6.59 -13.91
C LEU A 44 7.11 -6.58 -15.31
N GLU A 45 7.13 -7.74 -15.95
CA GLU A 45 6.60 -8.05 -17.28
C GLU A 45 5.72 -9.30 -17.19
N ALA A 46 4.60 -9.32 -17.91
CA ALA A 46 3.57 -10.37 -17.77
C ALA A 46 4.06 -11.78 -18.16
N ASP A 47 5.00 -11.86 -19.10
CA ASP A 47 5.67 -13.09 -19.53
C ASP A 47 6.66 -13.64 -18.49
N ILE A 48 7.18 -12.80 -17.59
CA ILE A 48 8.10 -13.20 -16.53
C ILE A 48 7.35 -13.52 -15.22
N VAL A 49 6.52 -12.58 -14.74
CA VAL A 49 5.85 -12.73 -13.44
C VAL A 49 4.45 -13.35 -13.52
N GLY A 50 3.93 -13.55 -14.73
CA GLY A 50 2.57 -13.98 -14.99
C GLY A 50 1.58 -12.80 -15.07
N GLU A 51 0.52 -13.00 -15.88
CA GLU A 51 -0.52 -12.01 -16.15
C GLU A 51 -1.15 -11.43 -14.90
N GLU A 52 -1.50 -12.28 -13.92
CA GLU A 52 -2.22 -11.82 -12.73
C GLU A 52 -1.35 -10.94 -11.84
N HIS A 53 -0.08 -11.31 -11.62
CA HIS A 53 0.84 -10.49 -10.85
C HIS A 53 1.06 -9.13 -11.54
N TYR A 54 1.31 -9.15 -12.85
CA TYR A 54 1.49 -7.93 -13.64
C TYR A 54 0.25 -7.02 -13.59
N ARG A 55 -0.94 -7.58 -13.85
CA ARG A 55 -2.23 -6.86 -13.81
C ARG A 55 -2.43 -6.18 -12.46
N VAL A 56 -2.26 -6.92 -11.37
CA VAL A 56 -2.48 -6.41 -10.01
C VAL A 56 -1.48 -5.30 -9.70
N ALA A 57 -0.19 -5.50 -9.97
CA ALA A 57 0.83 -4.48 -9.73
C ALA A 57 0.54 -3.19 -10.52
N ARG A 58 0.18 -3.30 -11.81
CA ARG A 58 -0.17 -2.14 -12.65
C ARG A 58 -1.43 -1.42 -12.17
N LYS A 59 -2.47 -2.15 -11.74
CA LYS A 59 -3.68 -1.56 -11.15
C LYS A 59 -3.37 -0.83 -9.84
N VAL A 60 -2.54 -1.39 -8.97
CA VAL A 60 -2.12 -0.73 -7.73
C VAL A 60 -1.39 0.58 -8.05
N GLN A 61 -0.42 0.57 -8.97
CA GLN A 61 0.28 1.77 -9.41
C GLN A 61 -0.69 2.82 -9.99
N ALA A 62 -1.59 2.43 -10.89
CA ALA A 62 -2.56 3.34 -11.48
C ALA A 62 -3.50 3.97 -10.44
N THR A 63 -3.95 3.18 -9.45
CA THR A 63 -4.81 3.66 -8.37
C THR A 63 -4.08 4.68 -7.48
N LEU A 64 -2.81 4.40 -7.15
CA LEU A 64 -1.99 5.30 -6.34
C LEU A 64 -1.62 6.59 -7.10
N GLN A 65 -1.33 6.48 -8.41
CA GLN A 65 -1.08 7.63 -9.27
C GLN A 65 -2.32 8.54 -9.35
N ARG A 66 -3.50 7.96 -9.59
CA ARG A 66 -4.75 8.72 -9.62
C ARG A 66 -5.03 9.39 -8.29
N TYR A 67 -4.75 8.71 -7.17
CA TYR A 67 -4.85 9.31 -5.85
C TYR A 67 -3.94 10.53 -5.69
N GLN A 68 -2.69 10.46 -6.16
CA GLN A 68 -1.76 11.59 -6.10
C GLN A 68 -2.27 12.80 -6.89
N GLU A 69 -2.87 12.60 -8.07
CA GLU A 69 -3.50 13.68 -8.85
C GLU A 69 -4.68 14.32 -8.11
N LEU A 70 -5.46 13.50 -7.39
CA LEU A 70 -6.61 13.96 -6.62
C LEU A 70 -6.21 14.67 -5.32
N GLN A 71 -5.01 14.47 -4.79
CA GLN A 71 -4.57 15.08 -3.52
C GLN A 71 -4.58 16.60 -3.56
N ASP A 72 -4.16 17.23 -4.66
CA ASP A 72 -4.16 18.69 -4.79
C ASP A 72 -5.59 19.25 -4.81
N ILE A 73 -6.50 18.55 -5.48
CA ILE A 73 -7.93 18.90 -5.50
C ILE A 73 -8.51 18.78 -4.09
N ILE A 74 -8.24 17.68 -3.40
CA ILE A 74 -8.71 17.44 -2.01
C ILE A 74 -8.16 18.50 -1.07
N ALA A 75 -6.91 18.92 -1.23
CA ALA A 75 -6.27 19.92 -0.38
C ALA A 75 -6.89 21.32 -0.54
N ILE A 76 -7.41 21.65 -1.72
CA ILE A 76 -7.98 22.97 -2.03
C ILE A 76 -9.50 22.99 -1.82
N LEU A 77 -10.22 22.00 -2.35
CA LEU A 77 -11.68 21.97 -2.42
C LEU A 77 -12.32 21.06 -1.36
N GLY A 78 -11.58 20.08 -0.84
CA GLY A 78 -12.09 19.06 0.06
C GLY A 78 -12.54 17.78 -0.66
N MET A 79 -12.83 16.74 0.14
CA MET A 79 -13.19 15.41 -0.35
C MET A 79 -14.61 15.36 -0.96
N ASP A 80 -15.51 16.23 -0.50
CA ASP A 80 -16.92 16.22 -0.87
C ASP A 80 -17.16 16.65 -2.32
N GLU A 81 -16.23 17.43 -2.88
CA GLU A 81 -16.25 17.96 -4.25
C GLU A 81 -15.80 16.95 -5.31
N LEU A 82 -15.33 15.77 -4.90
CA LEU A 82 -14.97 14.71 -5.82
C LEU A 82 -16.21 13.97 -6.33
N SER A 83 -16.10 13.41 -7.55
CA SER A 83 -17.10 12.45 -8.05
C SER A 83 -17.14 11.20 -7.16
N GLU A 84 -18.25 10.47 -7.14
CA GLU A 84 -18.35 9.23 -6.34
C GLU A 84 -17.32 8.17 -6.76
N GLU A 85 -16.93 8.14 -8.04
CA GLU A 85 -15.86 7.29 -8.56
C GLU A 85 -14.48 7.70 -8.05
N ASP A 86 -14.19 9.01 -8.04
CA ASP A 86 -12.93 9.53 -7.49
C ASP A 86 -12.86 9.32 -5.97
N LYS A 87 -13.98 9.49 -5.26
CA LYS A 87 -14.07 9.18 -3.82
C LYS A 87 -13.72 7.73 -3.55
N LEU A 88 -14.30 6.82 -4.33
CA LEU A 88 -14.00 5.39 -4.23
C LEU A 88 -12.52 5.10 -4.52
N THR A 89 -11.96 5.74 -5.55
CA THR A 89 -10.53 5.62 -5.90
C THR A 89 -9.63 6.05 -4.75
N VAL A 90 -9.92 7.19 -4.12
CA VAL A 90 -9.17 7.70 -2.95
C VAL A 90 -9.27 6.72 -1.77
N THR A 91 -10.47 6.23 -1.47
CA THR A 91 -10.67 5.27 -0.37
C THR A 91 -9.87 3.99 -0.60
N ARG A 92 -9.90 3.44 -1.83
CA ARG A 92 -9.09 2.25 -2.17
C ARG A 92 -7.59 2.56 -2.14
N ALA A 93 -7.15 3.71 -2.66
CA ALA A 93 -5.76 4.11 -2.62
C ALA A 93 -5.21 4.23 -1.20
N ARG A 94 -5.98 4.80 -0.27
CA ARG A 94 -5.60 4.87 1.15
C ARG A 94 -5.47 3.47 1.76
N LYS A 95 -6.40 2.56 1.47
CA LYS A 95 -6.29 1.15 1.88
C LYS A 95 -5.02 0.49 1.33
N LEU A 96 -4.72 0.71 0.05
CA LEU A 96 -3.48 0.21 -0.59
C LEU A 96 -2.22 0.76 0.09
N GLN A 97 -2.15 2.07 0.34
CA GLN A 97 -1.02 2.68 1.04
C GLN A 97 -0.81 2.09 2.43
N LYS A 98 -1.90 1.85 3.17
CA LYS A 98 -1.80 1.18 4.48
C LYS A 98 -1.41 -0.28 4.34
N PHE A 99 -1.94 -1.00 3.36
CA PHE A 99 -1.64 -2.43 3.15
C PHE A 99 -0.22 -2.69 2.63
N LEU A 100 0.47 -1.68 2.10
CA LEU A 100 1.90 -1.74 1.80
C LEU A 100 2.77 -1.72 3.07
N SER A 101 2.21 -1.37 4.23
CA SER A 101 2.93 -1.47 5.51
C SER A 101 2.94 -2.91 6.04
N GLN A 102 4.07 -3.33 6.60
CA GLN A 102 4.26 -4.68 7.13
C GLN A 102 5.16 -4.63 8.37
N PRO A 103 4.76 -5.27 9.49
CA PRO A 103 5.61 -5.37 10.66
C PRO A 103 6.82 -6.29 10.38
N PHE A 104 8.01 -5.78 10.64
CA PHE A 104 9.26 -6.51 10.43
C PHE A 104 9.70 -7.24 11.69
N ALA A 105 10.14 -8.49 11.55
CA ALA A 105 10.64 -9.29 12.67
C ALA A 105 11.83 -8.62 13.37
N VAL A 106 12.71 -7.95 12.61
CA VAL A 106 13.84 -7.20 13.17
C VAL A 106 13.42 -5.92 13.91
N ALA A 107 12.20 -5.43 13.67
CA ALA A 107 11.65 -4.24 14.29
C ALA A 107 10.76 -4.55 15.51
N GLU A 108 10.57 -5.83 15.85
CA GLU A 108 9.65 -6.27 16.92
C GLU A 108 10.03 -5.66 18.28
N ASN A 109 11.32 -5.58 18.61
CA ASN A 109 11.81 -4.98 19.85
C ASN A 109 11.53 -3.47 19.96
N PHE A 110 11.34 -2.77 18.83
CA PHE A 110 11.09 -1.33 18.80
C PHE A 110 9.61 -0.99 18.69
N THR A 111 8.85 -1.84 18.00
CA THR A 111 7.44 -1.59 17.68
C THR A 111 6.46 -2.33 18.59
N GLY A 112 6.91 -3.41 19.24
CA GLY A 112 6.06 -4.35 19.97
C GLY A 112 5.15 -5.20 19.06
N LEU A 113 5.28 -5.06 17.73
CA LEU A 113 4.49 -5.79 16.75
C LEU A 113 5.29 -6.99 16.26
N LYS A 114 4.67 -8.17 16.34
CA LYS A 114 5.29 -9.41 15.85
C LYS A 114 5.52 -9.31 14.34
N GLY A 115 6.73 -9.65 13.92
CA GLY A 115 7.07 -9.69 12.50
C GLY A 115 6.24 -10.70 11.72
N VAL A 116 5.84 -10.34 10.50
CA VAL A 116 5.07 -11.24 9.61
C VAL A 116 5.84 -11.45 8.32
N TYR A 117 5.83 -12.69 7.81
CA TYR A 117 6.28 -13.04 6.47
C TYR A 117 5.06 -13.33 5.60
N VAL A 118 4.97 -12.68 4.44
CA VAL A 118 3.82 -12.79 3.53
C VAL A 118 4.25 -13.54 2.26
N PRO A 119 3.66 -14.71 1.96
CA PRO A 119 3.93 -15.41 0.71
C PRO A 119 3.45 -14.61 -0.51
N LEU A 120 4.19 -14.69 -1.62
CA LEU A 120 3.87 -13.96 -2.86
C LEU A 120 2.42 -14.16 -3.34
N ALA A 121 1.92 -15.40 -3.29
CA ALA A 121 0.55 -15.70 -3.71
C ALA A 121 -0.50 -14.98 -2.86
N GLU A 122 -0.27 -14.84 -1.56
CA GLU A 122 -1.17 -14.10 -0.66
C GLU A 122 -1.04 -12.59 -0.86
N THR A 123 0.15 -12.08 -1.20
CA THR A 123 0.34 -10.68 -1.60
C THR A 123 -0.51 -10.34 -2.82
N VAL A 124 -0.33 -11.08 -3.93
CA VAL A 124 -1.06 -10.83 -5.18
C VAL A 124 -2.56 -10.91 -4.95
N LYS A 125 -3.03 -11.94 -4.25
CA LYS A 125 -4.46 -12.11 -3.92
C LYS A 125 -5.01 -11.00 -3.04
N GLY A 126 -4.25 -10.56 -2.03
CA GLY A 126 -4.65 -9.49 -1.13
C GLY A 126 -4.81 -8.15 -1.86
N PHE A 127 -3.82 -7.80 -2.68
CA PHE A 127 -3.86 -6.58 -3.49
C PHE A 127 -4.94 -6.64 -4.57
N ALA A 128 -5.14 -7.79 -5.23
CA ALA A 128 -6.22 -8.01 -6.19
C ALA A 128 -7.60 -7.73 -5.58
N ALA A 129 -7.86 -8.27 -4.39
CA ALA A 129 -9.13 -8.07 -3.70
C ALA A 129 -9.42 -6.60 -3.36
N ILE A 130 -8.38 -5.79 -3.07
CA ILE A 130 -8.54 -4.36 -2.80
C ILE A 130 -8.84 -3.60 -4.10
N VAL A 131 -8.05 -3.83 -5.16
CA VAL A 131 -8.25 -3.10 -6.44
C VAL A 131 -9.53 -3.50 -7.16
N ASP A 132 -10.00 -4.74 -6.98
CA ASP A 132 -11.23 -5.26 -7.57
C ASP A 132 -12.47 -5.00 -6.66
N GLY A 133 -12.31 -4.26 -5.54
CA GLY A 133 -13.43 -3.75 -4.73
C GLY A 133 -14.04 -4.70 -3.70
N GLN A 134 -13.44 -5.87 -3.49
CA GLN A 134 -13.96 -6.91 -2.56
C GLN A 134 -13.77 -6.57 -1.07
N CYS A 135 -13.15 -5.41 -0.81
CA CYS A 135 -12.73 -4.96 0.50
C CYS A 135 -13.21 -3.53 0.78
N ASP A 136 -14.20 -3.04 0.04
CA ASP A 136 -14.71 -1.67 0.16
C ASP A 136 -15.42 -1.44 1.50
N ASP A 137 -16.00 -2.50 2.08
CA ASP A 137 -16.64 -2.55 3.40
C ASP A 137 -15.67 -2.37 4.57
N LEU A 138 -14.39 -2.71 4.40
CA LEU A 138 -13.39 -2.62 5.45
C LEU A 138 -12.87 -1.19 5.63
N PRO A 139 -12.66 -0.70 6.86
CA PRO A 139 -12.07 0.61 7.09
C PRO A 139 -10.54 0.62 6.85
N GLU A 140 -9.99 1.79 6.53
CA GLU A 140 -8.56 1.96 6.19
C GLU A 140 -7.59 1.45 7.28
N TRP A 141 -7.92 1.67 8.55
CA TRP A 141 -7.07 1.29 9.69
C TRP A 141 -6.90 -0.24 9.82
N ALA A 142 -7.81 -1.03 9.25
CA ALA A 142 -7.73 -2.48 9.25
C ALA A 142 -6.53 -2.99 8.42
N PHE A 143 -6.10 -2.22 7.43
CA PHE A 143 -4.99 -2.56 6.53
C PHE A 143 -3.63 -2.12 7.04
N PHE A 144 -3.55 -1.40 8.16
CA PHE A 144 -2.30 -0.86 8.67
C PHE A 144 -1.55 -1.87 9.55
N ASN A 145 -0.26 -2.08 9.27
CA ASN A 145 0.65 -3.01 9.94
C ASN A 145 0.09 -4.44 10.07
N VAL A 146 -0.38 -4.98 8.95
CA VAL A 146 -0.86 -6.38 8.85
C VAL A 146 -0.04 -7.13 7.80
N GLY A 147 -0.09 -8.45 7.81
CA GLY A 147 0.60 -9.26 6.79
C GLY A 147 -0.32 -9.57 5.61
N THR A 148 -1.31 -10.41 5.84
CA THR A 148 -2.24 -10.89 4.81
C THR A 148 -3.58 -10.16 4.86
N LEU A 149 -4.40 -10.32 3.82
CA LEU A 149 -5.77 -9.82 3.82
C LEU A 149 -6.63 -10.48 4.91
N ALA A 150 -6.35 -11.74 5.24
CA ALA A 150 -7.03 -12.43 6.34
C ALA A 150 -6.74 -11.75 7.68
N ASP A 151 -5.50 -11.29 7.90
CA ASP A 151 -5.13 -10.53 9.10
C ASP A 151 -5.87 -9.19 9.17
N ALA A 152 -6.03 -8.49 8.04
CA ALA A 152 -6.82 -7.26 7.97
C ALA A 152 -8.29 -7.50 8.37
N ARG A 153 -8.91 -8.55 7.82
CA ARG A 153 -10.29 -8.93 8.16
C ARG A 153 -10.44 -9.35 9.61
N LYS A 154 -9.49 -10.11 10.14
CA LYS A 154 -9.46 -10.51 11.55
C LYS A 154 -9.34 -9.30 12.47
N LYS A 155 -8.40 -8.39 12.19
CA LYS A 155 -8.21 -7.14 12.94
C LYS A 155 -9.48 -6.29 12.97
N TYR A 156 -10.21 -6.25 11.85
CA TYR A 156 -11.52 -5.60 11.81
C TYR A 156 -12.54 -6.29 12.71
N ALA A 157 -12.70 -7.60 12.57
CA ALA A 157 -13.65 -8.38 13.36
C ALA A 157 -13.40 -8.31 14.88
N ASP A 158 -12.14 -8.40 15.30
CA ASP A 158 -11.74 -8.34 16.71
C ASP A 158 -12.14 -6.98 17.32
N LYS A 159 -11.88 -5.87 16.62
CA LYS A 159 -12.28 -4.53 17.11
C LYS A 159 -13.80 -4.35 17.18
N GLN A 160 -14.54 -4.86 16.19
CA GLN A 160 -16.00 -4.82 16.22
C GLN A 160 -16.58 -5.64 17.39
N ALA A 161 -15.89 -6.71 17.81
CA ALA A 161 -16.29 -7.51 18.96
C ALA A 161 -16.00 -6.79 20.29
N GLU A 162 -14.85 -6.12 20.41
CA GLU A 162 -14.50 -5.30 21.58
C GLU A 162 -15.49 -4.15 21.80
N GLU A 163 -15.87 -3.44 20.73
CA GLU A 163 -16.84 -2.34 20.80
C GLU A 163 -18.24 -2.81 21.24
N LYS A 164 -18.64 -4.03 20.87
CA LYS A 164 -19.90 -4.64 21.30
C LYS A 164 -19.83 -5.21 22.73
N GLY A 165 -18.65 -5.69 23.15
CA GLY A 165 -18.43 -6.24 24.48
C GLY A 165 -18.26 -5.19 25.58
N GLY A 166 -17.73 -4.01 25.25
CA GLY A 166 -17.59 -2.87 26.17
C GLY A 166 -18.85 -2.03 26.36
N ALA A 167 -19.94 -2.35 25.65
CA ALA A 167 -21.25 -1.70 25.76
C ALA A 167 -22.20 -2.41 26.74
N ASN A 168 -21.72 -3.40 27.50
CA ASN A 168 -22.45 -4.11 28.56
C ASN A 168 -21.91 -3.76 29.95
#